data_AF-A0A1C6XG87-F1
#
_entry.id   AF-A0A1C6XG87-F1
#
_cell.length_a   1.000
_cell.length_b   1.000
_cell.length_c   1.000
_cell.angle_alpha   90.00
_cell.angle_beta   90.00
_cell.angle_gamma   90.00
#
_symmetry.space_group_name_H-M   'P 1'
#
loop_
_entity.id
_entity.type
_entity.pdbx_description
1 polymer ?
#
loop_
_entity_poly.entity_id
_entity_poly.type
_entity_poly.pdbx_seq_one_letter_code
_entity_poly.pdbx_strand_id
1 'polypeptide(L)'
;MILCGIFAFFTILFVFSGVFEYIHRRGSRMTQYINSKKIKNKKSASIILHGHMLKDSFASVLFNFYRKLKIINNVVVRFVSYKDSKLAKKQDDETPNNDIPQEESNKNVKVKTIYFIRHAESIWNSVINRKLSTQKVVDIGLLLLYETCLLFNKKSVIVDSPLSNAGVMQSVELLNFLNQGQTGINQEPLICYREPCNNIKEDDLKDKTQKTMEIARKNSIKNLYKKAKRRRKKKTDDDDNASNDTGKKKEKKKKKKSELKKTLDGEYFNILLENLNKDNKSDDAMTTKNSDNENNNEENDDDEDNDEEEVDDDDYVYTDDEKEYDPDEVINLSIEDHIKIINNTSQYESSILCSDLRRTISTCFISLNNRINTNKDSINILNSLQEISRNPDCVPLFPYYDDKYVKPEVESVFYNKVGKLLKTKIKLRNRASQNKFIDTLDYIFSQNDDIFIIFGHSNWFRIFFNKFLKGPHISKTNKIKNSGIVVFNIIKSDDNGTPHYEVQENSVRSIYKGFEEGEKEELQAGDKLKQN
;
A
#
# COMPACT_ATOMS: atom_id res chain seq x y z
N MET A 1 -30.49 -16.47 30.53
CA MET A 1 -29.04 -16.69 30.71
C MET A 1 -28.23 -16.31 29.47
N ILE A 2 -28.49 -16.90 28.30
CA ILE A 2 -27.72 -16.61 27.06
C ILE A 2 -27.76 -15.12 26.68
N LEU A 3 -28.94 -14.49 26.65
CA LEU A 3 -29.09 -13.07 26.33
C LEU A 3 -28.30 -12.15 27.28
N CYS A 4 -28.34 -12.46 28.59
CA CYS A 4 -27.58 -11.75 29.62
C CYS A 4 -26.06 -11.90 29.41
N GLY A 5 -25.61 -13.10 29.00
CA GLY A 5 -24.21 -13.36 28.68
C GLY A 5 -23.73 -12.58 27.46
N ILE A 6 -24.54 -12.51 26.40
CA ILE A 6 -24.25 -11.71 25.20
C ILE A 6 -24.17 -10.23 25.55
N PHE A 7 -25.13 -9.71 26.32
CA PHE A 7 -25.12 -8.33 26.77
C PHE A 7 -23.87 -8.02 27.59
N ALA A 8 -23.54 -8.86 28.58
CA ALA A 8 -22.33 -8.71 29.39
C ALA A 8 -21.06 -8.71 28.54
N PHE A 9 -20.96 -9.61 27.55
CA PHE A 9 -19.83 -9.66 26.61
C PHE A 9 -19.67 -8.35 25.82
N PHE A 10 -20.75 -7.80 25.26
CA PHE A 10 -20.71 -6.53 24.54
C PHE A 10 -20.42 -5.33 25.46
N THR A 11 -20.95 -5.32 26.69
CA THR A 11 -20.60 -4.31 27.69
C THR A 11 -19.11 -4.34 28.01
N ILE A 12 -18.55 -5.54 28.18
CA ILE A 12 -17.11 -5.73 28.42
C ILE A 12 -16.30 -5.19 27.22
N LEU A 13 -16.66 -5.57 26.00
CA LEU A 13 -15.99 -5.07 24.78
C LEU A 13 -16.06 -3.54 24.65
N PHE A 14 -17.21 -2.95 24.96
CA PHE A 14 -17.39 -1.50 24.96
C PHE A 14 -16.49 -0.82 25.99
N VAL A 15 -16.46 -1.31 27.23
CA VAL A 15 -15.61 -0.76 28.31
C VAL A 15 -14.12 -0.89 27.95
N PHE A 16 -13.68 -2.07 27.49
CA PHE A 16 -12.30 -2.26 27.07
C PHE A 16 -11.92 -1.32 25.93
N SER A 17 -12.78 -1.18 24.91
CA SER A 17 -12.55 -0.28 23.78
C SER A 17 -12.46 1.19 24.23
N GLY A 18 -13.32 1.61 25.16
CA GLY A 18 -13.28 2.94 25.77
C GLY A 18 -11.98 3.21 26.51
N VAL A 19 -11.50 2.24 27.30
CA VAL A 19 -10.23 2.32 28.03
C VAL A 19 -9.05 2.36 27.06
N PHE A 20 -9.02 1.54 26.01
CA PHE A 20 -7.95 1.54 25.01
C PHE A 20 -7.88 2.88 24.25
N GLU A 21 -9.00 3.42 23.79
CA GLU A 21 -9.06 4.73 23.13
C GLU A 21 -8.60 5.85 24.08
N TYR A 22 -8.97 5.77 25.35
CA TYR A 22 -8.50 6.69 26.38
C TYR A 22 -6.98 6.63 26.58
N ILE A 23 -6.40 5.43 26.69
CA ILE A 23 -4.94 5.25 26.81
C ILE A 23 -4.23 5.85 25.58
N HIS A 24 -4.75 5.58 24.38
CA HIS A 24 -4.20 6.10 23.13
C HIS A 24 -4.24 7.64 23.08
N ARG A 25 -5.38 8.26 23.43
CA ARG A 25 -5.52 9.72 23.47
C ARG A 25 -4.65 10.36 24.56
N ARG A 26 -4.49 9.68 25.70
CA ARG A 26 -3.64 10.13 26.82
C ARG A 26 -2.21 10.34 26.37
N GLY A 27 -1.63 9.39 25.62
CA GLY A 27 -0.27 9.55 25.09
C GLY A 27 -0.11 10.79 24.20
N SER A 28 -1.08 11.02 23.30
CA SER A 28 -1.03 12.15 22.36
C SER A 28 -1.24 13.52 23.01
N ARG A 29 -2.29 13.69 23.84
CA ARG A 29 -2.61 14.99 24.45
C ARG A 29 -1.69 15.35 25.61
N MET A 30 -1.11 14.37 26.32
CA MET A 30 -0.13 14.65 27.36
C MET A 30 1.14 15.30 26.78
N THR A 31 1.56 14.89 25.58
CA THR A 31 2.68 15.51 24.86
C THR A 31 2.38 16.96 24.46
N GLN A 32 1.17 17.23 23.98
CA GLN A 32 0.72 18.59 23.64
C GLN A 32 0.59 19.49 24.88
N TYR A 33 0.04 18.95 25.98
CA TYR A 33 -0.14 19.66 27.25
C TYR A 33 1.19 19.99 27.94
N ILE A 34 2.19 19.10 27.87
CA ILE A 34 3.54 19.36 28.37
C ILE A 34 4.18 20.55 27.61
N ASN A 35 3.90 20.66 26.31
CA ASN A 35 4.46 21.72 25.46
C ASN A 35 3.70 23.07 25.57
N SER A 36 2.45 23.10 26.05
CA SER A 36 1.55 24.27 25.92
C SER A 36 1.41 25.18 27.17
N LYS A 37 2.42 25.27 28.03
CA LYS A 37 2.59 26.26 29.14
C LYS A 37 1.89 26.04 30.51
N LYS A 38 2.68 26.48 31.52
CA LYS A 38 2.36 27.07 32.84
C LYS A 38 0.87 27.15 33.24
N ILE A 39 0.39 26.15 33.98
CA ILE A 39 -0.89 26.21 34.69
C ILE A 39 -0.64 26.37 36.21
N LYS A 40 -1.28 27.37 36.83
CA LYS A 40 -1.12 27.76 38.24
C LYS A 40 -1.64 26.70 39.23
N ASN A 41 -2.61 25.86 38.85
CA ASN A 41 -3.16 24.82 39.73
C ASN A 41 -3.20 23.45 39.03
N LYS A 42 -2.07 22.75 39.07
CA LYS A 42 -1.80 21.54 38.24
C LYS A 42 -2.73 20.36 38.52
N LYS A 43 -3.25 20.21 39.75
CA LYS A 43 -4.05 19.03 40.16
C LYS A 43 -5.49 19.07 39.60
N SER A 44 -6.22 20.15 39.82
CA SER A 44 -7.63 20.24 39.37
C SER A 44 -7.75 20.29 37.84
N ALA A 45 -6.84 21.00 37.17
CA ALA A 45 -6.79 21.03 35.70
C ALA A 45 -6.52 19.64 35.10
N SER A 46 -5.67 18.83 35.74
CA SER A 46 -5.40 17.45 35.32
C SER A 46 -6.62 16.54 35.46
N ILE A 47 -7.38 16.65 36.56
CA ILE A 47 -8.59 15.84 36.77
C ILE A 47 -9.69 16.19 35.75
N ILE A 48 -9.92 17.48 35.51
CA ILE A 48 -10.90 17.96 34.52
C ILE A 48 -10.50 17.47 33.12
N LEU A 49 -9.21 17.59 32.76
CA LEU A 49 -8.69 17.08 31.49
C LEU A 49 -8.91 15.57 31.36
N HIS A 50 -8.63 14.78 32.40
CA HIS A 50 -8.90 13.34 32.39
C HIS A 50 -10.39 13.02 32.20
N GLY A 51 -11.28 13.76 32.85
CA GLY A 51 -12.73 13.63 32.67
C GLY A 51 -13.17 13.90 31.23
N HIS A 52 -12.70 15.00 30.63
CA HIS A 52 -12.97 15.31 29.22
C HIS A 52 -12.42 14.23 28.28
N MET A 53 -11.18 13.78 28.50
CA MET A 53 -10.59 12.73 27.68
C MET A 53 -11.34 11.41 27.77
N LEU A 54 -11.80 11.02 28.95
CA LEU A 54 -12.61 9.82 29.14
C LEU A 54 -13.94 9.94 28.38
N LYS A 55 -14.66 11.07 28.57
CA LYS A 55 -15.91 11.36 27.86
C LYS A 55 -15.71 11.30 26.33
N ASP A 56 -14.68 11.97 25.81
CA ASP A 56 -14.39 12.00 24.38
C ASP A 56 -14.05 10.62 23.82
N SER A 57 -13.37 9.77 24.62
CA SER A 57 -12.98 8.41 24.23
C SER A 57 -14.20 7.51 24.10
N PHE A 58 -15.05 7.48 25.12
CA PHE A 58 -16.29 6.69 25.09
C PHE A 58 -17.28 7.19 24.03
N ALA A 59 -17.39 8.51 23.83
CA ALA A 59 -18.19 9.08 22.74
C ALA A 59 -17.66 8.62 21.36
N SER A 60 -16.33 8.60 21.17
CA SER A 60 -15.73 8.11 19.93
C SER A 60 -15.98 6.62 19.69
N VAL A 61 -15.94 5.80 20.74
CA VAL A 61 -16.22 4.36 20.68
C VAL A 61 -17.67 4.10 20.30
N LEU A 62 -18.61 4.85 20.87
CA LEU A 62 -20.03 4.77 20.52
C LEU A 62 -20.28 5.20 19.05
N PHE A 63 -19.62 6.27 18.61
CA PHE A 63 -19.74 6.74 17.23
C PHE A 63 -19.16 5.74 16.22
N ASN A 64 -18.02 5.11 16.54
CA ASN A 64 -17.45 4.03 15.73
C ASN A 64 -18.40 2.83 15.63
N PHE A 65 -19.06 2.47 16.74
CA PHE A 65 -20.06 1.40 16.74
C PHE A 65 -21.23 1.71 15.82
N TYR A 66 -21.78 2.94 15.85
CA TYR A 66 -22.83 3.34 14.93
C TYR A 66 -22.37 3.30 13.47
N ARG A 67 -21.15 3.78 13.17
CA ARG A 67 -20.54 3.65 11.83
C ARG A 67 -20.44 2.18 11.39
N LYS A 68 -20.03 1.29 12.29
CA LYS A 68 -19.96 -0.16 12.04
C LYS A 68 -21.33 -0.77 11.74
N LEU A 69 -22.37 -0.41 12.49
CA LEU A 69 -23.73 -0.86 12.18
C LEU A 69 -24.18 -0.42 10.78
N LYS A 70 -23.87 0.83 10.38
CA LYS A 70 -24.16 1.34 9.03
C LYS A 70 -23.40 0.56 7.95
N ILE A 71 -22.14 0.22 8.20
CA ILE A 71 -21.31 -0.59 7.31
C ILE A 71 -21.89 -2.00 7.17
N ILE A 72 -22.20 -2.67 8.29
CA ILE A 72 -22.79 -4.01 8.30
C ILE A 72 -24.12 -4.02 7.54
N ASN A 73 -24.97 -3.01 7.76
CA ASN A 73 -26.21 -2.87 7.01
C ASN A 73 -25.95 -2.76 5.50
N ASN A 74 -24.96 -1.95 5.07
CA ASN A 74 -24.61 -1.85 3.65
C ASN A 74 -24.07 -3.18 3.10
N VAL A 75 -23.24 -3.91 3.85
CA VAL A 75 -22.78 -5.25 3.46
C VAL A 75 -23.96 -6.19 3.24
N VAL A 76 -24.94 -6.22 4.17
CA VAL A 76 -26.13 -7.06 4.07
C VAL A 76 -26.99 -6.65 2.87
N VAL A 77 -27.30 -5.36 2.72
CA VAL A 77 -28.09 -4.84 1.59
C VAL A 77 -27.41 -5.17 0.27
N ARG A 78 -26.10 -4.97 0.15
CA ARG A 78 -25.31 -5.33 -1.03
C ARG A 78 -25.38 -6.82 -1.29
N PHE A 79 -25.19 -7.66 -0.27
CA PHE A 79 -25.21 -9.11 -0.43
C PHE A 79 -26.57 -9.62 -0.94
N VAL A 80 -27.68 -9.09 -0.40
CA VAL A 80 -29.05 -9.49 -0.78
C VAL A 80 -29.46 -8.89 -2.14
N SER A 81 -29.07 -7.66 -2.43
CA SER A 81 -29.48 -6.95 -3.65
C SER A 81 -28.61 -7.30 -4.86
N TYR A 82 -27.47 -7.96 -4.65
CA TYR A 82 -26.54 -8.29 -5.72
C TYR A 82 -27.11 -9.40 -6.61
N LYS A 83 -27.34 -9.05 -7.89
CA LYS A 83 -27.80 -9.97 -8.93
C LYS A 83 -26.74 -10.03 -10.02
N ASP A 84 -26.00 -11.14 -10.08
CA ASP A 84 -25.00 -11.39 -11.14
C ASP A 84 -25.60 -11.22 -12.54
N SER A 85 -26.85 -11.65 -12.73
CA SER A 85 -27.56 -11.54 -14.00
C SER A 85 -27.83 -10.12 -14.49
N LYS A 86 -27.80 -9.08 -13.63
CA LYS A 86 -27.94 -7.68 -14.09
C LYS A 86 -26.66 -7.12 -14.70
N LEU A 87 -25.50 -7.59 -14.25
CA LEU A 87 -24.20 -7.24 -14.85
C LEU A 87 -24.04 -7.88 -16.22
N ALA A 88 -24.62 -9.08 -16.42
CA ALA A 88 -24.66 -9.80 -17.68
C ALA A 88 -25.88 -9.51 -18.57
N LYS A 89 -26.90 -8.75 -18.13
CA LYS A 89 -28.08 -8.40 -18.97
C LYS A 89 -28.01 -7.02 -19.60
N LYS A 90 -27.25 -6.09 -19.01
CA LYS A 90 -26.77 -4.89 -19.73
C LYS A 90 -25.84 -5.24 -20.91
N GLN A 91 -25.50 -6.52 -21.06
CA GLN A 91 -24.69 -7.10 -22.12
C GLN A 91 -25.41 -7.15 -23.46
N ASP A 92 -26.75 -7.27 -23.46
CA ASP A 92 -27.54 -7.46 -24.68
C ASP A 92 -28.35 -6.20 -25.08
N ASP A 93 -28.76 -5.39 -24.08
CA ASP A 93 -29.61 -4.21 -24.34
C ASP A 93 -28.83 -2.96 -24.81
N GLU A 94 -27.49 -2.95 -24.72
CA GLU A 94 -26.63 -1.83 -25.16
C GLU A 94 -25.90 -2.11 -26.49
N THR A 95 -26.09 -3.29 -27.12
CA THR A 95 -25.67 -3.54 -28.50
C THR A 95 -26.89 -3.44 -29.42
N PRO A 96 -27.09 -2.33 -30.14
CA PRO A 96 -27.93 -2.38 -31.32
C PRO A 96 -27.31 -3.42 -32.27
N ASN A 97 -28.16 -4.31 -32.78
CA ASN A 97 -27.81 -5.23 -33.85
C ASN A 97 -26.96 -4.54 -34.92
N ASN A 98 -25.89 -5.25 -35.32
CA ASN A 98 -25.26 -5.23 -36.64
C ASN A 98 -25.80 -4.20 -37.62
N ASP A 99 -25.04 -3.14 -37.83
CA ASP A 99 -24.72 -2.67 -39.17
C ASP A 99 -23.26 -2.23 -39.13
N ILE A 100 -22.44 -2.78 -40.01
CA ILE A 100 -21.06 -2.36 -40.25
C ILE A 100 -21.16 -1.03 -41.00
N PRO A 101 -20.77 0.13 -40.43
CA PRO A 101 -20.45 1.28 -41.25
C PRO A 101 -19.07 1.02 -41.82
N GLN A 102 -19.00 0.94 -43.16
CA GLN A 102 -17.74 1.04 -43.88
C GLN A 102 -16.93 2.24 -43.40
N GLU A 103 -15.61 2.10 -43.47
CA GLU A 103 -14.60 3.10 -43.15
C GLU A 103 -14.97 4.48 -43.71
N GLU A 104 -15.56 5.32 -42.86
CA GLU A 104 -15.60 6.76 -43.08
C GLU A 104 -14.51 7.40 -42.21
N SER A 105 -13.42 7.74 -42.89
CA SER A 105 -12.30 8.53 -42.42
C SER A 105 -12.76 9.95 -42.03
N ASN A 106 -13.02 10.17 -40.75
CA ASN A 106 -12.78 11.42 -39.99
C ASN A 106 -13.49 11.37 -38.62
N LYS A 107 -13.07 10.45 -37.75
CA LYS A 107 -13.46 10.47 -36.33
C LYS A 107 -12.25 10.90 -35.50
N ASN A 108 -12.45 11.78 -34.52
CA ASN A 108 -11.44 12.13 -33.52
C ASN A 108 -11.11 10.90 -32.67
N VAL A 109 -10.30 10.00 -33.21
CA VAL A 109 -9.87 8.79 -32.51
C VAL A 109 -8.77 9.18 -31.52
N LYS A 110 -8.98 8.87 -30.25
CA LYS A 110 -7.97 9.03 -29.20
C LYS A 110 -7.58 7.67 -28.67
N VAL A 111 -6.29 7.44 -28.49
CA VAL A 111 -5.76 6.19 -27.95
C VAL A 111 -4.98 6.50 -26.68
N LYS A 112 -5.23 5.73 -25.61
CA LYS A 112 -4.52 5.85 -24.34
C LYS A 112 -3.96 4.48 -23.94
N THR A 113 -2.75 4.43 -23.38
CA THR A 113 -2.13 3.19 -22.90
C THR A 113 -2.40 2.99 -21.42
N ILE A 114 -2.88 1.80 -21.06
CA ILE A 114 -3.25 1.43 -19.70
C ILE A 114 -2.33 0.32 -19.19
N TYR A 115 -1.62 0.57 -18.10
CA TYR A 115 -0.94 -0.44 -17.29
C TYR A 115 -1.84 -0.83 -16.13
N PHE A 116 -2.53 -1.96 -16.25
CA PHE A 116 -3.39 -2.46 -15.20
C PHE A 116 -2.62 -3.39 -14.24
N ILE A 117 -2.59 -3.00 -12.96
CA ILE A 117 -1.93 -3.73 -11.88
C ILE A 117 -2.99 -4.29 -10.95
N ARG A 118 -3.04 -5.62 -10.83
CA ARG A 118 -3.93 -6.27 -9.86
C ARG A 118 -3.39 -6.05 -8.44
N HIS A 119 -4.26 -5.71 -7.50
CA HIS A 119 -3.88 -5.67 -6.08
C HIS A 119 -3.28 -7.00 -5.57
N ALA A 120 -2.49 -6.92 -4.50
CA ALA A 120 -1.95 -8.09 -3.81
C ALA A 120 -3.00 -8.77 -2.90
N GLU A 121 -2.69 -9.96 -2.38
CA GLU A 121 -3.62 -10.76 -1.59
C GLU A 121 -4.12 -10.05 -0.31
N SER A 122 -5.44 -10.06 -0.08
CA SER A 122 -6.05 -9.56 1.15
C SER A 122 -6.17 -10.65 2.22
N ILE A 123 -6.33 -10.28 3.49
CA ILE A 123 -6.64 -11.23 4.59
C ILE A 123 -7.88 -12.06 4.23
N TRP A 124 -8.95 -11.42 3.75
CA TRP A 124 -10.16 -12.09 3.27
C TRP A 124 -9.85 -13.15 2.19
N ASN A 125 -9.12 -12.78 1.14
CA ASN A 125 -8.77 -13.71 0.07
C ASN A 125 -7.90 -14.86 0.56
N SER A 126 -6.96 -14.60 1.46
CA SER A 126 -6.06 -15.60 2.02
C SER A 126 -6.79 -16.70 2.80
N VAL A 127 -7.96 -16.39 3.37
CA VAL A 127 -8.81 -17.33 4.12
C VAL A 127 -9.84 -17.99 3.19
N ILE A 128 -10.51 -17.21 2.34
CA ILE A 128 -11.66 -17.68 1.55
C ILE A 128 -11.25 -18.48 0.31
N ASN A 129 -10.13 -18.17 -0.34
CA ASN A 129 -9.73 -18.83 -1.60
C ASN A 129 -8.99 -20.16 -1.39
N ARG A 130 -8.76 -20.58 -0.13
CA ARG A 130 -8.17 -21.91 0.15
C ARG A 130 -9.19 -23.03 -0.05
N LYS A 131 -8.70 -24.22 -0.43
CA LYS A 131 -9.50 -25.44 -0.51
C LYS A 131 -10.23 -25.69 0.82
N LEU A 132 -11.48 -26.17 0.75
CA LEU A 132 -12.29 -26.47 1.93
C LEU A 132 -11.55 -27.48 2.81
N SER A 133 -11.24 -27.08 4.03
CA SER A 133 -10.53 -27.88 5.05
C SER A 133 -11.05 -27.51 6.42
N THR A 134 -10.85 -28.39 7.41
CA THR A 134 -11.16 -28.09 8.82
C THR A 134 -10.41 -26.84 9.29
N GLN A 135 -9.17 -26.66 8.85
CA GLN A 135 -8.38 -25.45 9.10
C GLN A 135 -9.09 -24.19 8.60
N LYS A 136 -9.69 -24.22 7.40
CA LYS A 136 -10.43 -23.07 6.85
C LYS A 136 -11.63 -22.69 7.73
N VAL A 137 -12.36 -23.66 8.27
CA VAL A 137 -13.50 -23.38 9.17
C VAL A 137 -13.02 -22.70 10.45
N VAL A 138 -11.90 -23.18 11.01
CA VAL A 138 -11.25 -22.56 12.17
C VAL A 138 -10.79 -21.13 11.84
N ASP A 139 -10.15 -20.93 10.69
CA ASP A 139 -9.66 -19.62 10.25
C ASP A 139 -10.81 -18.62 10.05
N ILE A 140 -11.94 -19.05 9.46
CA ILE A 140 -13.16 -18.23 9.33
C ILE A 140 -13.75 -17.91 10.70
N GLY A 141 -13.84 -18.89 11.59
CA GLY A 141 -14.33 -18.69 12.95
C GLY A 141 -13.48 -17.69 13.74
N LEU A 142 -12.16 -17.79 13.60
CA LEU A 142 -11.22 -16.86 14.22
C LEU A 142 -11.33 -15.46 13.60
N LEU A 143 -11.50 -15.36 12.28
CA LEU A 143 -11.70 -14.08 11.58
C LEU A 143 -12.99 -13.38 12.05
N LEU A 144 -14.08 -14.13 12.22
CA LEU A 144 -15.35 -13.61 12.76
C LEU A 144 -15.22 -13.17 14.23
N LEU A 145 -14.54 -13.98 15.06
CA LEU A 145 -14.26 -13.62 16.45
C LEU A 145 -13.42 -12.34 16.52
N TYR A 146 -12.41 -12.22 15.67
CA TYR A 146 -11.55 -11.05 15.61
C TYR A 146 -12.31 -9.80 15.15
N GLU A 147 -13.16 -9.91 14.11
CA GLU A 147 -14.03 -8.80 13.69
C GLU A 147 -15.01 -8.40 14.81
N THR A 148 -15.50 -9.36 15.60
CA THR A 148 -16.37 -9.08 16.76
C THR A 148 -15.65 -8.27 17.83
N CYS A 149 -14.37 -8.57 18.10
CA CYS A 149 -13.54 -7.76 18.99
C CYS A 149 -13.32 -6.33 18.45
N LEU A 150 -13.42 -6.13 17.13
CA LEU A 150 -13.28 -4.83 16.46
C LEU A 150 -14.59 -4.07 16.27
N LEU A 151 -15.70 -4.54 16.85
CA LEU A 151 -17.03 -3.95 16.66
C LEU A 151 -17.12 -2.47 17.07
N PHE A 152 -16.34 -2.05 18.06
CA PHE A 152 -16.28 -0.66 18.52
C PHE A 152 -15.07 0.12 17.97
N ASN A 153 -14.29 -0.51 17.09
CA ASN A 153 -13.10 0.07 16.46
C ASN A 153 -13.43 0.55 15.03
N LYS A 154 -12.62 1.49 14.53
CA LYS A 154 -12.64 1.89 13.11
C LYS A 154 -12.12 0.79 12.20
N LYS A 155 -11.24 -0.06 12.74
CA LYS A 155 -10.58 -1.15 12.01
C LYS A 155 -11.56 -2.25 11.61
N SER A 156 -11.24 -2.95 10.53
CA SER A 156 -11.93 -4.15 10.07
C SER A 156 -10.92 -5.07 9.40
N VAL A 157 -11.10 -6.37 9.57
CA VAL A 157 -10.36 -7.41 8.83
C VAL A 157 -11.22 -8.07 7.76
N ILE A 158 -12.55 -8.06 7.93
CA ILE A 158 -13.49 -8.63 6.95
C ILE A 158 -13.91 -7.58 5.92
N VAL A 159 -14.42 -6.44 6.38
CA VAL A 159 -14.89 -5.37 5.50
C VAL A 159 -13.71 -4.58 4.97
N ASP A 160 -13.70 -4.30 3.66
CA ASP A 160 -12.58 -3.63 2.98
C ASP A 160 -11.23 -4.27 3.35
N SER A 161 -11.15 -5.61 3.39
CA SER A 161 -10.04 -6.34 4.03
C SER A 161 -8.67 -5.78 3.62
N PRO A 162 -7.76 -5.54 4.58
CA PRO A 162 -6.40 -5.10 4.27
C PRO A 162 -5.58 -6.25 3.65
N LEU A 163 -4.35 -5.95 3.23
CA LEU A 163 -3.40 -6.95 2.75
C LEU A 163 -3.10 -8.02 3.81
N SER A 164 -2.96 -9.27 3.36
CA SER A 164 -2.38 -10.35 4.17
C SER A 164 -0.85 -10.15 4.25
N ASN A 165 -0.18 -10.89 5.14
CA ASN A 165 1.30 -10.90 5.14
C ASN A 165 1.86 -11.32 3.77
N ALA A 166 1.24 -12.32 3.13
CA ALA A 166 1.61 -12.73 1.77
C ALA A 166 1.33 -11.63 0.74
N GLY A 167 0.25 -10.88 0.89
CA GLY A 167 -0.04 -9.71 0.05
C GLY A 167 0.98 -8.60 0.19
N VAL A 168 1.44 -8.31 1.42
CA VAL A 168 2.54 -7.36 1.65
C VAL A 168 3.80 -7.84 0.91
N MET A 169 4.14 -9.12 1.03
CA MET A 169 5.29 -9.70 0.33
C MET A 169 5.16 -9.63 -1.20
N GLN A 170 3.98 -9.92 -1.75
CA GLN A 170 3.70 -9.77 -3.19
C GLN A 170 3.84 -8.31 -3.67
N SER A 171 3.53 -7.35 -2.80
CA SER A 171 3.67 -5.92 -3.11
C SER A 171 5.14 -5.48 -3.08
N VAL A 172 5.93 -6.04 -2.15
CA VAL A 172 7.40 -5.85 -2.09
C VAL A 172 8.09 -6.54 -3.26
N GLU A 173 7.63 -7.71 -3.68
CA GLU A 173 8.14 -8.41 -4.86
C GLU A 173 7.93 -7.57 -6.13
N LEU A 174 6.75 -6.94 -6.25
CA LEU A 174 6.46 -5.99 -7.32
C LEU A 174 7.36 -4.75 -7.24
N LEU A 175 7.57 -4.16 -6.06
CA LEU A 175 8.55 -3.07 -5.87
C LEU A 175 9.94 -3.48 -6.37
N ASN A 176 10.41 -4.68 -6.00
CA ASN A 176 11.71 -5.17 -6.41
C ASN A 176 11.79 -5.38 -7.93
N PHE A 177 10.73 -5.92 -8.55
CA PHE A 177 10.63 -6.03 -10.01
C PHE A 177 10.74 -4.65 -10.68
N LEU A 178 10.00 -3.66 -10.18
CA LEU A 178 10.04 -2.29 -10.71
C LEU A 178 11.39 -1.59 -10.46
N ASN A 179 12.26 -2.11 -9.59
CA ASN A 179 13.59 -1.55 -9.39
C ASN A 179 14.67 -2.23 -10.25
N GLN A 180 14.32 -3.30 -10.99
CA GLN A 180 15.23 -3.93 -11.95
C GLN A 180 15.50 -2.93 -13.08
N GLY A 181 16.72 -2.40 -13.15
CA GLY A 181 17.13 -1.36 -14.13
C GLY A 181 17.54 -0.01 -13.54
N GLN A 182 17.37 0.22 -12.22
CA GLN A 182 17.91 1.42 -11.56
C GLN A 182 19.36 1.21 -11.08
N THR A 183 20.30 1.04 -12.00
CA THR A 183 21.74 1.04 -11.69
C THR A 183 22.22 2.49 -11.56
N GLY A 184 22.14 3.08 -10.37
CA GLY A 184 22.65 4.44 -10.13
C GLY A 184 22.08 5.16 -8.91
N ILE A 185 20.99 4.67 -8.33
CA ILE A 185 20.52 5.15 -7.02
C ILE A 185 21.16 4.23 -5.98
N ASN A 186 21.82 4.77 -4.95
CA ASN A 186 22.29 4.01 -3.80
C ASN A 186 21.12 3.20 -3.19
N GLN A 187 21.03 1.93 -3.54
CA GLN A 187 19.98 1.02 -3.08
C GLN A 187 20.57 0.07 -2.03
N GLU A 188 19.99 0.04 -0.83
CA GLU A 188 19.94 -1.22 -0.07
C GLU A 188 18.82 -2.08 -0.68
N PRO A 189 19.13 -3.29 -1.17
CA PRO A 189 18.13 -4.16 -1.76
C PRO A 189 17.18 -4.68 -0.67
N LEU A 190 15.86 -4.53 -0.85
CA LEU A 190 14.84 -5.20 -0.05
C LEU A 190 14.83 -6.70 -0.41
N ILE A 191 15.90 -7.41 -0.09
CA ILE A 191 16.03 -8.86 -0.33
C ILE A 191 15.12 -9.59 0.65
N CYS A 192 14.08 -10.24 0.13
CA CYS A 192 13.34 -11.25 0.86
C CYS A 192 13.91 -12.62 0.53
N TYR A 193 14.82 -13.12 1.36
CA TYR A 193 15.11 -14.55 1.36
C TYR A 193 13.92 -15.30 1.98
N ARG A 194 13.36 -16.24 1.23
CA ARG A 194 12.64 -17.38 1.79
C ARG A 194 13.50 -18.60 1.48
N GLU A 195 14.08 -19.23 2.51
CA GLU A 195 14.52 -20.61 2.35
C GLU A 195 13.27 -21.45 2.00
N PRO A 196 13.30 -22.25 0.91
CA PRO A 196 12.20 -23.15 0.63
C PRO A 196 12.14 -24.19 1.75
N CYS A 197 11.01 -24.29 2.43
CA CYS A 197 10.69 -25.43 3.29
C CYS A 197 10.44 -26.65 2.40
N ASN A 198 11.52 -27.23 1.85
CA ASN A 198 11.49 -28.56 1.26
C ASN A 198 11.93 -29.56 2.33
N ASN A 199 10.99 -30.39 2.74
CA ASN A 199 11.27 -31.66 3.41
C ASN A 199 11.95 -32.60 2.39
N ILE A 200 13.27 -32.57 2.28
CA ILE A 200 14.04 -33.67 1.68
C ILE A 200 15.28 -33.85 2.54
N LYS A 201 15.44 -35.08 3.04
CA LYS A 201 16.64 -35.56 3.74
C LYS A 201 17.81 -35.50 2.78
N GLU A 202 18.95 -34.96 3.19
CA GLU A 202 20.25 -35.65 3.02
C GLU A 202 21.39 -34.86 3.68
N ASP A 203 22.22 -35.65 4.33
CA ASP A 203 23.41 -35.31 5.08
C ASP A 203 24.59 -34.94 4.15
N ASP A 204 25.69 -34.53 4.78
CA ASP A 204 27.04 -34.43 4.22
C ASP A 204 27.42 -33.20 3.38
N LEU A 205 27.30 -32.00 3.98
CA LEU A 205 28.22 -30.88 3.69
C LEU A 205 28.22 -29.84 4.82
N LYS A 206 28.41 -30.28 6.06
CA LYS A 206 28.55 -29.40 7.24
C LYS A 206 29.68 -29.88 8.15
N ASP A 207 30.91 -29.39 7.94
CA ASP A 207 31.85 -29.37 9.09
C ASP A 207 32.99 -28.34 9.04
N LYS A 208 33.31 -27.71 7.89
CA LYS A 208 34.37 -26.68 7.85
C LYS A 208 33.84 -25.25 7.95
N THR A 209 32.74 -24.91 7.27
CA THR A 209 32.23 -23.53 7.17
C THR A 209 31.56 -23.04 8.46
N GLN A 210 30.95 -23.95 9.22
CA GLN A 210 30.24 -23.64 10.46
C GLN A 210 31.20 -23.27 11.60
N LYS A 211 32.36 -23.94 11.68
CA LYS A 211 33.39 -23.66 12.70
C LYS A 211 34.05 -22.30 12.50
N THR A 212 34.33 -21.90 11.25
CA THR A 212 34.91 -20.60 10.92
C THR A 212 33.94 -19.45 11.19
N MET A 213 32.65 -19.64 10.87
CA MET A 213 31.60 -18.66 11.18
C MET A 213 31.33 -18.53 12.68
N GLU A 214 31.41 -19.60 13.46
CA GLU A 214 31.20 -19.55 14.90
C GLU A 214 32.34 -18.81 15.63
N ILE A 215 33.58 -18.95 15.15
CA ILE A 215 34.76 -18.22 15.65
C ILE A 215 34.65 -16.72 15.32
N ALA A 216 34.25 -16.37 14.09
CA ALA A 216 33.99 -14.98 13.69
C ALA A 216 32.87 -14.33 14.52
N ARG A 217 31.79 -15.08 14.79
CA ARG A 217 30.66 -14.65 15.63
C ARG A 217 31.07 -14.45 17.09
N LYS A 218 31.87 -15.36 17.67
CA LYS A 218 32.38 -15.22 19.04
C LYS A 218 33.32 -14.03 19.19
N ASN A 219 34.16 -13.73 18.19
CA ASN A 219 35.07 -12.59 18.21
C ASN A 219 34.34 -11.24 18.07
N SER A 220 33.31 -11.18 17.21
CA SER A 220 32.45 -10.00 17.06
C SER A 220 31.70 -9.65 18.36
N ILE A 221 31.13 -10.66 19.04
CA ILE A 221 30.43 -10.47 20.32
C ILE A 221 31.40 -10.04 21.44
N LYS A 222 32.63 -10.58 21.48
CA LYS A 222 33.65 -10.20 22.47
C LYS A 222 34.10 -8.73 22.28
N ASN A 223 34.21 -8.28 21.03
CA ASN A 223 34.55 -6.90 20.69
C ASN A 223 33.42 -5.92 21.02
N LEU A 224 32.16 -6.29 20.78
CA LEU A 224 30.98 -5.53 21.19
C LEU A 224 30.89 -5.39 22.71
N TYR A 225 31.20 -6.46 23.46
CA TYR A 225 31.20 -6.42 24.93
C TYR A 225 32.33 -5.53 25.49
N LYS A 226 33.52 -5.55 24.89
CA LYS A 226 34.62 -4.62 25.23
C LYS A 226 34.28 -3.15 24.90
N LYS A 227 33.62 -2.90 23.76
CA LYS A 227 33.18 -1.55 23.34
C LYS A 227 32.08 -0.99 24.27
N ALA A 228 31.15 -1.85 24.71
CA ALA A 228 30.14 -1.51 25.70
C ALA A 228 30.72 -1.27 27.11
N LYS A 229 31.75 -2.03 27.51
CA LYS A 229 32.45 -1.84 28.79
C LYS A 229 33.25 -0.53 28.83
N ARG A 230 33.88 -0.13 27.72
CA ARG A 230 34.56 1.19 27.59
C ARG A 230 33.57 2.36 27.63
N ARG A 231 32.39 2.21 27.01
CA ARG A 231 31.32 3.22 27.08
C ARG A 231 30.66 3.35 28.46
N ARG A 232 30.71 2.30 29.29
CA ARG A 232 30.27 2.37 30.70
C ARG A 232 31.32 2.98 31.61
N LYS A 233 32.62 2.76 31.34
CA LYS A 233 33.71 3.38 32.12
C LYS A 233 33.81 4.89 31.88
N LYS A 234 33.53 5.35 30.65
CA LYS A 234 33.46 6.78 30.30
C LYS A 234 32.17 7.49 30.78
N LYS A 235 31.31 6.80 31.53
CA LYS A 235 30.03 7.33 32.05
C LYS A 235 29.92 7.15 33.57
N THR A 236 31.02 6.77 34.21
CA THR A 236 31.16 6.62 35.67
C THR A 236 32.20 7.57 36.25
N ASP A 237 32.77 8.47 35.44
CA ASP A 237 33.74 9.47 35.92
C ASP A 237 33.12 10.89 36.00
N ASP A 238 31.83 11.06 35.65
CA ASP A 238 31.14 12.37 35.59
C ASP A 238 29.93 12.52 36.54
N ASP A 239 29.64 11.57 37.43
CA ASP A 239 28.55 11.70 38.42
C ASP A 239 28.87 10.93 39.71
N ASP A 240 29.93 11.34 40.40
CA ASP A 240 30.10 11.08 41.84
C ASP A 240 29.69 12.34 42.62
N ASN A 241 28.39 12.46 42.91
CA ASN A 241 27.87 13.08 44.12
C ASN A 241 26.33 12.96 44.20
N ALA A 242 25.84 11.88 44.84
CA ALA A 242 24.80 11.94 45.86
C ALA A 242 24.29 10.53 46.21
N SER A 243 24.40 10.26 47.50
CA SER A 243 24.10 9.09 48.31
C SER A 243 22.82 8.26 48.04
N ASN A 244 22.99 6.95 48.27
CA ASN A 244 22.15 6.03 49.08
C ASN A 244 20.64 5.94 48.80
N ASP A 245 20.17 4.75 48.37
CA ASP A 245 19.50 3.84 49.32
C ASP A 245 19.29 2.44 48.68
N THR A 246 19.47 1.44 49.52
CA THR A 246 19.47 0.01 49.25
C THR A 246 18.09 -0.60 49.43
N GLY A 247 17.62 -1.39 48.44
CA GLY A 247 16.63 -2.44 48.68
C GLY A 247 15.49 -2.55 47.67
N LYS A 248 15.67 -3.39 46.63
CA LYS A 248 14.61 -4.20 45.96
C LYS A 248 15.23 -4.96 44.77
N LYS A 249 15.92 -6.05 45.07
CA LYS A 249 16.67 -6.87 44.08
C LYS A 249 16.15 -8.31 43.97
N LYS A 250 14.83 -8.54 44.09
CA LYS A 250 14.22 -9.87 43.83
C LYS A 250 12.95 -9.90 42.96
N GLU A 251 12.30 -8.77 42.65
CA GLU A 251 11.14 -8.76 41.72
C GLU A 251 11.49 -8.60 40.23
N LYS A 252 12.71 -8.15 39.90
CA LYS A 252 13.13 -7.90 38.50
C LYS A 252 13.48 -9.14 37.68
N LYS A 253 13.54 -10.34 38.27
CA LYS A 253 13.94 -11.57 37.56
C LYS A 253 12.78 -12.39 36.96
N LYS A 254 11.55 -12.27 37.47
CA LYS A 254 10.37 -12.95 36.87
C LYS A 254 9.74 -12.16 35.71
N LYS A 255 9.83 -10.82 35.72
CA LYS A 255 9.31 -9.95 34.65
C LYS A 255 10.10 -10.06 33.32
N LYS A 256 11.35 -10.53 33.37
CA LYS A 256 12.23 -10.66 32.19
C LYS A 256 12.06 -11.93 31.37
N LYS A 257 11.31 -12.93 31.88
CA LYS A 257 11.12 -14.22 31.19
C LYS A 257 9.80 -14.30 30.40
N SER A 258 8.83 -13.42 30.70
CA SER A 258 7.54 -13.34 29.98
C SER A 258 7.57 -12.42 28.75
N GLU A 259 8.61 -11.60 28.59
CA GLU A 259 8.84 -10.77 27.39
C GLU A 259 9.59 -11.53 26.28
N LEU A 260 10.15 -12.71 26.57
CA LEU A 260 10.98 -13.48 25.63
C LEU A 260 10.21 -14.53 24.81
N LYS A 261 8.90 -14.34 24.61
CA LYS A 261 8.06 -15.26 23.82
C LYS A 261 7.05 -14.55 22.91
N LYS A 262 7.44 -13.39 22.36
CA LYS A 262 6.74 -12.74 21.24
C LYS A 262 7.57 -12.87 19.97
N THR A 263 7.29 -13.98 19.27
CA THR A 263 7.40 -14.24 17.82
C THR A 263 8.63 -13.74 17.06
N LEU A 264 9.42 -14.70 16.56
CA LEU A 264 10.59 -14.54 15.67
C LEU A 264 10.36 -13.59 14.46
N ASP A 265 9.11 -13.39 14.04
CA ASP A 265 8.78 -12.54 12.88
C ASP A 265 8.93 -11.03 13.15
N GLY A 266 8.83 -10.60 14.42
CA GLY A 266 8.95 -9.19 14.81
C GLY A 266 10.39 -8.68 14.93
N GLU A 267 11.32 -9.55 15.36
CA GLU A 267 12.75 -9.21 15.40
C GLU A 267 13.35 -9.18 13.99
N TYR A 268 12.90 -10.06 13.10
CA TYR A 268 13.32 -10.07 11.69
C TYR A 268 12.96 -8.76 10.97
N PHE A 269 11.74 -8.26 11.19
CA PHE A 269 11.30 -6.99 10.61
C PHE A 269 12.04 -5.78 11.19
N ASN A 270 12.38 -5.80 12.49
CA ASN A 270 13.16 -4.73 13.12
C ASN A 270 14.61 -4.68 12.62
N ILE A 271 15.22 -5.84 12.34
CA ILE A 271 16.58 -5.91 11.75
C ILE A 271 16.60 -5.34 10.33
N LEU A 272 15.57 -5.63 9.52
CA LEU A 272 15.41 -5.06 8.18
C LEU A 272 15.26 -3.52 8.20
N LEU A 273 14.72 -2.98 9.30
CA LEU A 273 14.44 -1.55 9.46
C LEU A 273 15.54 -0.76 10.18
N GLU A 274 16.35 -1.40 11.02
CA GLU A 274 17.45 -0.76 11.75
C GLU A 274 18.62 -0.41 10.82
N ASN A 275 18.73 -1.09 9.67
CA ASN A 275 19.68 -0.74 8.61
C ASN A 275 19.22 0.48 7.80
N LEU A 276 17.92 0.60 7.51
CA LEU A 276 17.31 1.75 6.83
C LEU A 276 17.37 3.10 7.61
N ASN A 277 17.75 3.10 8.89
CA ASN A 277 17.79 4.32 9.72
C ASN A 277 19.19 4.94 9.86
N LYS A 278 20.25 4.30 9.34
CA LYS A 278 21.63 4.81 9.51
C LYS A 278 22.01 5.93 8.54
N ASP A 279 21.26 6.13 7.47
CA ASP A 279 21.63 7.10 6.41
C ASP A 279 20.96 8.48 6.54
N ASN A 280 20.20 8.73 7.61
CA ASN A 280 19.64 10.07 7.89
C ASN A 280 20.50 10.90 8.85
N LYS A 281 21.83 10.75 8.77
CA LYS A 281 22.79 11.60 9.50
C LYS A 281 23.96 12.04 8.62
N SER A 282 23.64 12.86 7.63
CA SER A 282 24.50 13.85 6.96
C SER A 282 23.56 14.62 6.03
N ASP A 283 23.44 15.93 5.98
CA ASP A 283 24.04 17.05 6.69
C ASP A 283 22.91 18.09 6.77
N ASP A 284 22.75 18.75 7.92
CA ASP A 284 22.09 20.06 8.02
C ASP A 284 22.29 20.57 9.43
N ALA A 285 23.51 21.05 9.66
CA ALA A 285 23.82 21.94 10.75
C ALA A 285 24.11 23.31 10.15
N MET A 286 23.11 24.18 10.05
CA MET A 286 23.34 25.60 10.33
C MET A 286 22.12 26.29 10.93
N THR A 287 22.41 26.87 12.08
CA THR A 287 21.65 27.74 12.96
C THR A 287 21.11 28.99 12.27
N THR A 288 19.82 29.29 12.45
CA THR A 288 19.29 30.65 12.29
C THR A 288 19.23 31.35 13.65
N LYS A 289 20.02 32.41 13.81
CA LYS A 289 19.83 33.45 14.82
C LYS A 289 19.08 34.62 14.16
N ASN A 290 18.05 35.10 14.85
CA ASN A 290 17.37 36.36 14.56
C ASN A 290 18.30 37.55 14.80
N SER A 291 18.20 38.58 13.96
CA SER A 291 18.21 39.98 14.41
C SER A 291 17.58 40.89 13.35
N ASP A 292 16.53 41.55 13.80
CA ASP A 292 15.97 42.85 13.45
C ASP A 292 16.73 43.80 12.49
N ASN A 293 15.89 44.51 11.72
CA ASN A 293 15.86 45.97 11.52
C ASN A 293 16.35 46.60 10.19
N GLU A 294 15.40 47.41 9.66
CA GLU A 294 15.54 48.71 8.97
C GLU A 294 16.11 48.84 7.55
N ASN A 295 15.19 49.22 6.63
CA ASN A 295 15.22 50.39 5.74
C ASN A 295 16.56 50.84 5.11
N ASN A 296 16.65 50.80 3.78
CA ASN A 296 16.51 51.98 2.88
C ASN A 296 17.04 51.70 1.46
N ASN A 297 16.26 52.15 0.48
CA ASN A 297 16.56 52.85 -0.79
C ASN A 297 17.78 52.53 -1.68
N GLU A 298 17.47 52.66 -2.98
CA GLU A 298 18.30 53.20 -4.08
C GLU A 298 19.52 52.37 -4.51
N GLU A 299 20.03 52.41 -5.72
CA GLU A 299 19.62 52.71 -7.09
C GLU A 299 20.85 52.24 -7.92
N ASN A 300 20.62 51.79 -9.15
CA ASN A 300 21.48 51.99 -10.32
C ASN A 300 22.90 51.35 -10.42
N ASP A 301 23.03 50.64 -11.54
CA ASP A 301 24.03 50.87 -12.61
C ASP A 301 25.42 50.20 -12.57
N ASP A 302 25.62 49.48 -13.68
CA ASP A 302 26.75 49.51 -14.60
C ASP A 302 27.97 48.57 -14.42
N ASP A 303 28.12 47.80 -15.52
CA ASP A 303 29.31 47.60 -16.34
C ASP A 303 30.33 46.47 -16.03
N GLU A 304 30.24 45.47 -16.93
CA GLU A 304 31.25 45.06 -17.93
C GLU A 304 32.62 44.50 -17.50
N ASP A 305 32.89 43.33 -18.12
CA ASP A 305 34.14 42.88 -18.75
C ASP A 305 35.36 42.51 -17.88
N ASN A 306 35.78 41.22 -17.86
CA ASN A 306 36.47 40.57 -18.99
C ASN A 306 37.10 39.21 -18.61
N ASP A 307 37.09 38.34 -19.62
CA ASP A 307 38.12 37.38 -20.06
C ASP A 307 38.41 36.04 -19.35
N GLU A 308 38.11 35.00 -20.15
CA GLU A 308 38.93 33.85 -20.54
C GLU A 308 39.25 32.74 -19.50
N GLU A 309 38.68 31.55 -19.73
CA GLU A 309 39.45 30.41 -20.24
C GLU A 309 38.51 29.27 -20.67
N GLU A 310 38.62 28.89 -21.95
CA GLU A 310 37.95 27.74 -22.57
C GLU A 310 38.44 26.43 -21.96
N VAL A 311 37.51 25.54 -21.59
CA VAL A 311 37.77 24.10 -21.48
C VAL A 311 36.63 23.38 -22.19
N ASP A 312 36.98 22.71 -23.28
CA ASP A 312 36.16 21.76 -24.02
C ASP A 312 35.54 20.72 -23.07
N ASP A 313 34.23 20.80 -22.88
CA ASP A 313 33.43 19.69 -22.37
C ASP A 313 32.41 19.33 -23.46
N ASP A 314 32.56 18.11 -23.97
CA ASP A 314 31.72 17.49 -25.00
C ASP A 314 30.23 17.71 -24.71
N ASP A 315 29.62 18.57 -25.52
CA ASP A 315 28.21 18.88 -25.57
C ASP A 315 27.42 17.61 -25.96
N TYR A 316 26.96 16.86 -24.97
CA TYR A 316 25.80 15.99 -25.15
C TYR A 316 24.59 16.89 -25.33
N VAL A 317 24.40 17.35 -26.57
CA VAL A 317 23.14 17.91 -27.02
C VAL A 317 22.07 16.85 -26.77
N TYR A 318 21.34 16.98 -25.66
CA TYR A 318 20.00 16.45 -25.56
C TYR A 318 19.20 17.21 -26.61
N THR A 319 19.10 16.64 -27.81
CA THR A 319 18.07 17.05 -28.73
C THR A 319 16.75 16.71 -28.04
N ASP A 320 16.09 17.76 -27.55
CA ASP A 320 14.74 17.77 -26.98
C ASP A 320 13.72 17.49 -28.09
N ASP A 321 13.97 16.44 -28.88
CA ASP A 321 13.00 15.85 -29.78
C ASP A 321 11.99 15.15 -28.86
N GLU A 322 10.99 15.90 -28.42
CA GLU A 322 9.78 15.38 -27.79
C GLU A 322 9.22 14.30 -28.72
N LYS A 323 9.60 13.03 -28.47
CA LYS A 323 9.09 11.91 -29.23
C LYS A 323 7.57 11.91 -29.08
N GLU A 324 6.89 12.21 -30.17
CA GLU A 324 5.44 12.15 -30.29
C GLU A 324 4.96 10.78 -29.78
N TYR A 325 3.97 10.80 -28.89
CA TYR A 325 3.46 9.58 -28.28
C TYR A 325 2.84 8.66 -29.35
N ASP A 326 3.49 7.52 -29.59
CA ASP A 326 2.96 6.43 -30.41
C ASP A 326 2.47 5.28 -29.51
N PRO A 327 1.15 5.03 -29.43
CA PRO A 327 0.60 3.97 -28.60
C PRO A 327 1.04 2.56 -29.03
N ASP A 328 1.36 2.34 -30.31
CA ASP A 328 1.81 1.03 -30.81
C ASP A 328 3.31 0.82 -30.53
N GLU A 329 4.13 1.88 -30.58
CA GLU A 329 5.54 1.84 -30.12
C GLU A 329 5.60 1.46 -28.63
N VAL A 330 4.79 2.15 -27.80
CA VAL A 330 4.79 1.95 -26.34
C VAL A 330 4.48 0.51 -25.95
N ILE A 331 3.56 -0.16 -26.65
CA ILE A 331 3.20 -1.57 -26.38
C ILE A 331 4.35 -2.53 -26.67
N ASN A 332 5.15 -2.22 -27.70
CA ASN A 332 6.22 -3.09 -28.21
C ASN A 332 7.57 -2.85 -27.54
N LEU A 333 7.64 -1.92 -26.58
CA LEU A 333 8.83 -1.64 -25.80
C LEU A 333 9.38 -2.86 -25.03
N SER A 334 10.63 -2.76 -24.61
CA SER A 334 11.25 -3.77 -23.76
C SER A 334 10.64 -3.76 -22.36
N ILE A 335 10.83 -4.85 -21.59
CA ILE A 335 10.39 -4.90 -20.19
C ILE A 335 11.04 -3.79 -19.36
N GLU A 336 12.30 -3.47 -19.64
CA GLU A 336 13.04 -2.41 -18.94
C GLU A 336 12.41 -1.04 -19.20
N ASP A 337 12.00 -0.76 -20.43
CA ASP A 337 11.38 0.52 -20.78
C ASP A 337 9.97 0.65 -20.20
N HIS A 338 9.20 -0.44 -20.16
CA HIS A 338 7.94 -0.46 -19.41
C HIS A 338 8.15 -0.17 -17.92
N ILE A 339 9.23 -0.68 -17.31
CA ILE A 339 9.58 -0.37 -15.91
C ILE A 339 9.92 1.12 -15.77
N LYS A 340 10.67 1.70 -16.71
CA LYS A 340 10.99 3.15 -16.71
C LYS A 340 9.71 4.00 -16.80
N ILE A 341 8.75 3.64 -17.66
CA ILE A 341 7.44 4.31 -17.74
C ILE A 341 6.69 4.22 -16.41
N ILE A 342 6.59 3.04 -15.81
CA ILE A 342 5.87 2.85 -14.54
C ILE A 342 6.52 3.63 -13.38
N ASN A 343 7.85 3.79 -13.39
CA ASN A 343 8.57 4.60 -12.41
C ASN A 343 8.61 6.09 -12.73
N ASN A 344 8.09 6.50 -13.89
CA ASN A 344 8.17 7.87 -14.40
C ASN A 344 9.63 8.35 -14.53
N THR A 345 10.48 7.49 -15.07
CA THR A 345 11.90 7.74 -15.37
C THR A 345 12.22 7.54 -16.86
N SER A 346 11.19 7.41 -17.71
CA SER A 346 11.31 7.46 -19.17
C SER A 346 10.90 8.84 -19.67
N GLN A 347 11.00 9.05 -20.98
CA GLN A 347 10.45 10.22 -21.67
C GLN A 347 8.92 10.31 -21.62
N TYR A 348 8.22 9.22 -21.30
CA TYR A 348 6.75 9.22 -21.25
C TYR A 348 6.26 9.46 -19.83
N GLU A 349 5.54 10.56 -19.63
CA GLU A 349 4.84 10.82 -18.38
C GLU A 349 3.65 9.87 -18.20
N SER A 350 3.37 9.48 -16.96
CA SER A 350 2.23 8.63 -16.65
C SER A 350 1.47 9.05 -15.40
N SER A 351 0.15 8.83 -15.41
CA SER A 351 -0.74 9.16 -14.30
C SER A 351 -1.14 7.93 -13.48
N ILE A 352 -1.19 8.04 -12.15
CA ILE A 352 -1.55 6.91 -11.28
C ILE A 352 -3.02 6.99 -10.85
N LEU A 353 -3.79 5.94 -11.18
CA LEU A 353 -5.17 5.73 -10.73
C LEU A 353 -5.25 4.52 -9.80
N CYS A 354 -6.12 4.57 -8.80
CA CYS A 354 -6.27 3.48 -7.84
C CYS A 354 -7.70 3.38 -7.30
N SER A 355 -8.17 2.15 -7.06
CA SER A 355 -9.42 1.93 -6.30
C SER A 355 -9.30 2.46 -4.86
N ASP A 356 -10.43 2.86 -4.27
CA ASP A 356 -10.53 3.26 -2.86
C ASP A 356 -10.54 2.08 -1.86
N LEU A 357 -10.43 0.83 -2.32
CA LEU A 357 -10.30 -0.34 -1.46
C LEU A 357 -8.89 -0.44 -0.85
N ARG A 358 -8.80 -0.70 0.46
CA ARG A 358 -7.55 -0.64 1.24
C ARG A 358 -6.45 -1.55 0.70
N ARG A 359 -6.78 -2.73 0.20
CA ARG A 359 -5.80 -3.67 -0.40
C ARG A 359 -5.13 -3.07 -1.63
N THR A 360 -5.88 -2.33 -2.44
CA THR A 360 -5.41 -1.72 -3.68
C THR A 360 -4.53 -0.51 -3.38
N ILE A 361 -5.00 0.37 -2.48
CA ILE A 361 -4.20 1.50 -1.98
C ILE A 361 -2.89 1.01 -1.38
N SER A 362 -2.93 0.00 -0.52
CA SER A 362 -1.70 -0.52 0.11
C SER A 362 -0.75 -1.13 -0.90
N THR A 363 -1.26 -1.87 -1.89
CA THR A 363 -0.44 -2.43 -2.97
C THR A 363 0.26 -1.30 -3.71
N CYS A 364 -0.48 -0.28 -4.16
CA CYS A 364 0.04 0.89 -4.88
C CYS A 364 1.16 1.60 -4.11
N PHE A 365 0.91 1.95 -2.85
CA PHE A 365 1.91 2.67 -2.06
C PHE A 365 3.14 1.82 -1.70
N ILE A 366 3.02 0.50 -1.57
CA ILE A 366 4.18 -0.38 -1.35
C ILE A 366 4.98 -0.52 -2.66
N SER A 367 4.30 -0.85 -3.77
CA SER A 367 4.97 -1.17 -5.03
C SER A 367 5.61 0.05 -5.69
N LEU A 368 4.98 1.22 -5.59
CA LEU A 368 5.48 2.48 -6.14
C LEU A 368 6.15 3.35 -5.08
N ASN A 369 6.63 2.76 -3.99
CA ASN A 369 7.18 3.53 -2.88
C ASN A 369 8.32 4.48 -3.31
N ASN A 370 9.18 4.05 -4.25
CA ASN A 370 10.26 4.88 -4.75
C ASN A 370 9.71 6.10 -5.50
N ARG A 371 8.88 5.87 -6.53
CA ARG A 371 8.20 6.90 -7.32
C ARG A 371 7.40 7.88 -6.45
N ILE A 372 6.61 7.40 -5.49
CA ILE A 372 5.75 8.26 -4.64
C ILE A 372 6.57 9.13 -3.67
N ASN A 373 7.73 8.64 -3.21
CA ASN A 373 8.59 9.38 -2.31
C ASN A 373 9.46 10.42 -3.02
N THR A 374 9.93 10.13 -4.24
CA THR A 374 10.82 11.03 -5.00
C THR A 374 10.04 12.06 -5.80
N ASN A 375 8.90 11.67 -6.38
CA ASN A 375 8.21 12.49 -7.38
C ASN A 375 7.05 13.27 -6.75
N LYS A 376 6.65 14.37 -7.41
CA LYS A 376 5.49 15.18 -6.99
C LYS A 376 4.14 14.49 -7.26
N ASP A 377 4.15 13.30 -7.84
CA ASP A 377 2.98 12.53 -8.24
C ASP A 377 1.91 12.45 -7.17
N SER A 378 0.68 12.67 -7.61
CA SER A 378 -0.53 12.43 -6.85
C SER A 378 -1.24 11.19 -7.36
N ILE A 379 -1.83 10.42 -6.45
CA ILE A 379 -2.60 9.23 -6.76
C ILE A 379 -4.08 9.61 -6.80
N ASN A 380 -4.69 9.47 -7.95
CA ASN A 380 -6.12 9.71 -8.11
C ASN A 380 -6.90 8.45 -7.68
N ILE A 381 -7.74 8.61 -6.66
CA ILE A 381 -8.57 7.53 -6.10
C ILE A 381 -9.97 7.61 -6.71
N LEU A 382 -10.37 6.54 -7.40
CA LEU A 382 -11.64 6.44 -8.09
C LEU A 382 -12.47 5.27 -7.51
N ASN A 383 -13.66 5.55 -6.99
CA ASN A 383 -14.62 4.54 -6.57
C ASN A 383 -15.18 3.69 -7.74
N SER A 384 -15.04 4.18 -8.97
CA SER A 384 -15.39 3.47 -10.20
C SER A 384 -14.47 2.28 -10.47
N LEU A 385 -13.27 2.25 -9.89
CA LEU A 385 -12.33 1.12 -9.98
C LEU A 385 -12.58 0.02 -8.93
N GLN A 386 -13.57 0.16 -8.04
CA GLN A 386 -13.87 -0.84 -7.01
C GLN A 386 -14.25 -2.20 -7.59
N GLU A 387 -13.87 -3.25 -6.87
CA GLU A 387 -14.24 -4.62 -7.23
C GLU A 387 -15.76 -4.83 -7.36
N ILE A 388 -16.13 -5.59 -8.39
CA ILE A 388 -17.51 -5.97 -8.66
C ILE A 388 -17.73 -7.35 -8.03
N SER A 389 -18.26 -7.34 -6.82
CA SER A 389 -18.58 -8.53 -6.02
C SER A 389 -19.56 -8.20 -4.89
N ARG A 390 -20.26 -9.23 -4.40
CA ARG A 390 -21.11 -9.20 -3.19
C ARG A 390 -20.34 -9.33 -1.88
N ASN A 391 -19.06 -9.69 -1.95
CA ASN A 391 -18.26 -10.00 -0.77
C ASN A 391 -18.09 -8.75 0.13
N PRO A 392 -18.04 -8.93 1.46
CA PRO A 392 -17.87 -7.82 2.40
C PRO A 392 -16.56 -7.05 2.21
N ASP A 393 -15.52 -7.72 1.73
CA ASP A 393 -14.22 -7.10 1.45
C ASP A 393 -14.24 -6.11 0.27
N CYS A 394 -15.37 -6.01 -0.44
CA CYS A 394 -15.59 -5.09 -1.56
C CYS A 394 -16.42 -3.85 -1.18
N VAL A 395 -16.75 -3.69 0.11
CA VAL A 395 -17.36 -2.47 0.65
C VAL A 395 -16.25 -1.59 1.24
N PRO A 396 -15.97 -0.40 0.69
CA PRO A 396 -14.89 0.46 1.17
C PRO A 396 -15.22 1.05 2.54
N LEU A 397 -14.22 1.16 3.42
CA LEU A 397 -14.35 1.91 4.68
C LEU A 397 -14.20 3.41 4.46
N PHE A 398 -13.50 3.81 3.39
CA PHE A 398 -13.11 5.19 3.10
C PHE A 398 -14.26 6.20 3.27
N PRO A 399 -15.47 5.98 2.69
CA PRO A 399 -16.58 6.94 2.81
C PRO A 399 -17.21 7.01 4.21
N TYR A 400 -16.95 6.03 5.08
CA TYR A 400 -17.51 5.98 6.44
C TYR A 400 -16.63 6.67 7.48
N TYR A 401 -15.38 6.98 7.13
CA TYR A 401 -14.41 7.56 8.04
C TYR A 401 -13.86 8.89 7.55
N ASP A 402 -14.75 9.74 7.02
CA ASP A 402 -14.45 11.11 6.61
C ASP A 402 -13.35 11.17 5.55
N ASP A 403 -13.43 10.23 4.60
CA ASP A 403 -12.48 10.10 3.50
C ASP A 403 -11.02 9.93 3.97
N LYS A 404 -10.85 9.28 5.12
CA LYS A 404 -9.54 8.96 5.69
C LYS A 404 -9.27 7.48 5.59
N TYR A 405 -8.05 7.18 5.15
CA TYR A 405 -7.53 5.83 5.14
C TYR A 405 -7.52 5.23 6.57
N VAL A 406 -8.16 4.08 6.73
CA VAL A 406 -8.18 3.33 8.00
C VAL A 406 -7.00 2.36 8.05
N LYS A 407 -5.97 2.72 8.83
CA LYS A 407 -4.78 1.89 9.04
C LYS A 407 -5.17 0.48 9.54
N PRO A 408 -4.62 -0.60 8.96
CA PRO A 408 -4.84 -1.94 9.48
C PRO A 408 -4.17 -2.15 10.85
N GLU A 409 -4.49 -3.27 11.48
CA GLU A 409 -4.03 -3.55 12.84
C GLU A 409 -2.56 -3.97 12.92
N VAL A 410 -2.09 -4.70 11.91
CA VAL A 410 -0.67 -4.99 11.77
C VAL A 410 0.01 -3.64 11.55
N GLU A 411 0.73 -3.18 12.58
CA GLU A 411 1.62 -2.03 12.50
C GLU A 411 2.80 -2.37 11.60
N SER A 412 2.56 -2.53 10.29
CA SER A 412 3.65 -2.54 9.36
C SER A 412 4.28 -1.15 9.41
N VAL A 413 5.59 -1.10 9.63
CA VAL A 413 6.37 0.14 9.67
C VAL A 413 6.19 0.96 8.39
N PHE A 414 5.83 0.28 7.29
CA PHE A 414 5.24 0.88 6.11
C PHE A 414 4.17 1.94 6.43
N TYR A 415 3.13 1.64 7.20
CA TYR A 415 2.06 2.61 7.49
C TYR A 415 2.51 3.80 8.34
N ASN A 416 3.56 3.65 9.14
CA ASN A 416 4.12 4.79 9.88
C ASN A 416 4.83 5.75 8.92
N LYS A 417 5.52 5.25 7.89
CA LYS A 417 6.15 6.05 6.84
C LYS A 417 5.12 6.59 5.82
N VAL A 418 4.15 5.76 5.43
CA VAL A 418 3.15 6.05 4.39
C VAL A 418 1.94 6.84 4.91
N GLY A 419 1.72 6.89 6.21
CA GLY A 419 0.60 7.63 6.80
C GLY A 419 0.60 9.14 6.49
N LYS A 420 1.78 9.76 6.30
CA LYS A 420 1.88 11.16 5.84
C LYS A 420 1.56 11.26 4.34
N LEU A 421 2.14 10.37 3.53
CA LEU A 421 1.93 10.32 2.08
C LEU A 421 0.47 10.10 1.71
N LEU A 422 -0.23 9.19 2.40
CA LEU A 422 -1.67 8.96 2.19
C LEU A 422 -2.51 10.23 2.36
N LYS A 423 -2.09 11.14 3.24
CA LYS A 423 -2.81 12.40 3.47
C LYS A 423 -2.48 13.47 2.43
N THR A 424 -1.27 13.46 1.88
CA THR A 424 -0.79 14.54 0.99
C THR A 424 -0.87 14.18 -0.49
N LYS A 425 -0.82 12.88 -0.82
CA LYS A 425 -0.72 12.40 -2.21
C LYS A 425 -2.03 11.87 -2.79
N ILE A 426 -3.04 11.57 -1.96
CA ILE A 426 -4.33 11.08 -2.45
C ILE A 426 -5.21 12.25 -2.91
N LYS A 427 -5.71 12.15 -4.14
CA LYS A 427 -6.77 13.01 -4.69
C LYS A 427 -8.01 12.19 -4.96
N LEU A 428 -9.13 12.50 -4.31
CA LEU A 428 -10.38 11.77 -4.51
C LEU A 428 -11.11 12.28 -5.75
N ARG A 429 -11.58 11.33 -6.57
CA ARG A 429 -12.27 11.56 -7.85
C ARG A 429 -13.55 10.72 -7.94
N ASN A 430 -14.28 10.64 -6.83
CA ASN A 430 -15.46 9.79 -6.75
C ASN A 430 -16.61 10.35 -7.59
N ARG A 431 -17.25 9.47 -8.36
CA ARG A 431 -18.50 9.75 -9.08
C ARG A 431 -19.62 8.86 -8.58
N ALA A 432 -20.86 9.36 -8.66
CA ALA A 432 -22.05 8.65 -8.22
C ALA A 432 -22.82 8.02 -9.41
N SER A 433 -22.13 7.67 -10.50
CA SER A 433 -22.79 7.12 -11.68
C SER A 433 -23.08 5.63 -11.55
N GLN A 434 -24.03 5.16 -12.36
CA GLN A 434 -24.39 3.75 -12.42
C GLN A 434 -23.39 2.90 -13.22
N ASN A 435 -22.61 3.51 -14.11
CA ASN A 435 -21.66 2.79 -14.98
C ASN A 435 -20.23 3.16 -14.61
N LYS A 436 -19.67 2.34 -13.72
CA LYS A 436 -18.30 2.46 -13.22
C LYS A 436 -17.23 2.40 -14.32
N PHE A 437 -17.47 1.68 -15.41
CA PHE A 437 -16.48 1.62 -16.48
C PHE A 437 -16.42 2.94 -17.26
N ILE A 438 -17.57 3.47 -17.64
CA ILE A 438 -17.67 4.74 -18.34
C ILE A 438 -17.14 5.88 -17.47
N ASP A 439 -17.44 5.90 -16.16
CA ASP A 439 -16.84 6.88 -15.25
C ASP A 439 -15.30 6.88 -15.26
N THR A 440 -14.71 5.69 -15.37
CA THR A 440 -13.25 5.51 -15.40
C THR A 440 -12.70 5.99 -16.74
N LEU A 441 -13.34 5.60 -17.85
CA LEU A 441 -12.93 5.99 -19.20
C LEU A 441 -13.11 7.50 -19.44
N ASP A 442 -14.25 8.07 -19.03
CA ASP A 442 -14.49 9.51 -19.09
C ASP A 442 -13.43 10.28 -18.30
N TYR A 443 -13.02 9.76 -17.13
CA TYR A 443 -11.91 10.35 -16.39
C TYR A 443 -10.62 10.29 -17.21
N ILE A 444 -10.20 9.11 -17.66
CA ILE A 444 -8.98 8.87 -18.44
C ILE A 444 -8.91 9.80 -19.67
N PHE A 445 -9.97 9.81 -20.49
CA PHE A 445 -10.01 10.60 -21.72
C PHE A 445 -10.28 12.10 -21.50
N SER A 446 -10.56 12.54 -20.27
CA SER A 446 -10.60 13.97 -19.91
C SER A 446 -9.27 14.53 -19.46
N GLN A 447 -8.28 13.67 -19.18
CA GLN A 447 -6.94 14.10 -18.81
C GLN A 447 -6.06 14.24 -20.05
N ASN A 448 -5.01 15.07 -19.94
CA ASN A 448 -4.05 15.26 -21.01
C ASN A 448 -3.11 14.06 -21.14
N ASP A 449 -2.73 13.43 -20.02
CA ASP A 449 -1.82 12.29 -19.96
C ASP A 449 -2.22 11.16 -20.92
N ASP A 450 -1.24 10.56 -21.60
CA ASP A 450 -1.47 9.45 -22.53
C ASP A 450 -1.40 8.07 -21.87
N ILE A 451 -0.62 7.96 -20.80
CA ILE A 451 -0.35 6.70 -20.11
C ILE A 451 -0.94 6.70 -18.69
N PHE A 452 -1.67 5.65 -18.34
CA PHE A 452 -2.26 5.48 -17.00
C PHE A 452 -1.83 4.18 -16.34
N ILE A 453 -1.33 4.29 -15.11
CA ILE A 453 -1.03 3.16 -14.23
C ILE A 453 -2.22 2.95 -13.30
N ILE A 454 -2.99 1.88 -13.51
CA ILE A 454 -4.24 1.61 -12.81
C ILE A 454 -4.09 0.46 -11.83
N PHE A 455 -4.22 0.72 -10.54
CA PHE A 455 -4.36 -0.31 -9.52
C PHE A 455 -5.82 -0.70 -9.34
N GLY A 456 -6.15 -1.96 -9.64
CA GLY A 456 -7.52 -2.45 -9.68
C GLY A 456 -7.68 -3.92 -9.27
N HIS A 457 -8.78 -4.52 -9.71
CA HIS A 457 -9.25 -5.83 -9.27
C HIS A 457 -9.61 -6.77 -10.42
N SER A 458 -9.60 -8.08 -10.16
CA SER A 458 -9.76 -9.09 -11.21
C SER A 458 -11.16 -9.16 -11.80
N ASN A 459 -12.24 -9.09 -11.01
CA ASN A 459 -13.58 -9.15 -11.62
C ASN A 459 -13.88 -7.85 -12.38
N TRP A 460 -13.50 -6.69 -11.84
CA TRP A 460 -13.56 -5.42 -12.57
C TRP A 460 -12.86 -5.53 -13.93
N PHE A 461 -11.61 -6.00 -13.94
CA PHE A 461 -10.81 -6.16 -15.17
C PHE A 461 -11.48 -7.13 -16.14
N ARG A 462 -11.91 -8.29 -15.66
CA ARG A 462 -12.54 -9.30 -16.50
C ARG A 462 -13.84 -8.80 -17.13
N ILE A 463 -14.68 -8.11 -16.36
CA ILE A 463 -15.94 -7.56 -16.88
C ILE A 463 -15.65 -6.41 -17.85
N PHE A 464 -14.65 -5.57 -17.56
CA PHE A 464 -14.18 -4.53 -18.48
C PHE A 464 -13.78 -5.13 -19.84
N PHE A 465 -12.94 -6.17 -19.84
CA PHE A 465 -12.55 -6.85 -21.08
C PHE A 465 -13.70 -7.57 -21.77
N ASN A 466 -14.65 -8.15 -21.04
CA ASN A 466 -15.86 -8.70 -21.66
C ASN A 466 -16.71 -7.62 -22.35
N LYS A 467 -16.68 -6.37 -21.86
CA LYS A 467 -17.44 -5.26 -22.43
C LYS A 467 -16.73 -4.59 -23.62
N PHE A 468 -15.43 -4.36 -23.52
CA PHE A 468 -14.72 -3.47 -24.45
C PHE A 468 -13.75 -4.17 -25.40
N LEU A 469 -13.46 -5.47 -25.23
CA LEU A 469 -12.69 -6.23 -26.20
C LEU A 469 -13.65 -7.05 -27.07
N LYS A 470 -13.56 -6.96 -28.40
CA LYS A 470 -14.43 -7.72 -29.31
C LYS A 470 -14.04 -9.19 -29.40
N GLY A 471 -12.78 -9.48 -29.75
CA GLY A 471 -12.30 -10.84 -29.97
C GLY A 471 -12.18 -11.72 -28.70
N PRO A 472 -12.02 -13.03 -28.87
CA PRO A 472 -11.77 -13.96 -27.76
C PRO A 472 -10.35 -13.76 -27.22
N HIS A 473 -10.22 -13.61 -25.90
CA HIS A 473 -8.90 -13.45 -25.27
C HIS A 473 -8.92 -13.95 -23.83
N ILE A 474 -7.77 -14.43 -23.33
CA ILE A 474 -7.61 -14.97 -21.97
C ILE A 474 -7.98 -13.97 -20.86
N SER A 475 -7.88 -12.66 -21.15
CA SER A 475 -8.29 -11.58 -20.24
C SER A 475 -9.79 -11.55 -19.92
N LYS A 476 -10.63 -12.14 -20.79
CA LYS A 476 -12.08 -12.26 -20.56
C LYS A 476 -12.45 -13.39 -19.60
N THR A 477 -11.56 -14.35 -19.38
CA THR A 477 -11.85 -15.56 -18.59
C THR A 477 -11.00 -15.66 -17.33
N ASN A 478 -9.70 -15.41 -17.43
CA ASN A 478 -8.74 -15.69 -16.38
C ASN A 478 -8.45 -14.45 -15.54
N LYS A 479 -8.10 -14.66 -14.26
CA LYS A 479 -7.66 -13.57 -13.39
C LYS A 479 -6.18 -13.29 -13.68
N ILE A 480 -5.76 -12.03 -13.69
CA ILE A 480 -4.34 -11.66 -13.61
C ILE A 480 -3.79 -12.21 -12.28
N LYS A 481 -2.56 -12.73 -12.18
CA LYS A 481 -1.96 -13.13 -10.89
C LYS A 481 -1.85 -11.95 -9.92
N ASN A 482 -1.86 -12.18 -8.61
CA ASN A 482 -1.72 -11.10 -7.61
C ASN A 482 -0.46 -10.26 -7.86
N SER A 483 -0.59 -8.94 -7.81
CA SER A 483 0.47 -7.97 -8.17
C SER A 483 0.97 -8.07 -9.63
N GLY A 484 0.28 -8.77 -10.52
CA GLY A 484 0.63 -8.85 -11.93
C GLY A 484 0.29 -7.56 -12.69
N ILE A 485 1.00 -7.34 -13.81
CA ILE A 485 0.89 -6.15 -14.67
C ILE A 485 0.50 -6.61 -16.08
N VAL A 486 -0.56 -6.02 -16.62
CA VAL A 486 -0.99 -6.17 -18.01
C VAL A 486 -1.09 -4.79 -18.64
N VAL A 487 -0.44 -4.59 -19.78
CA VAL A 487 -0.53 -3.37 -20.58
C VAL A 487 -1.48 -3.58 -21.77
N PHE A 488 -2.24 -2.57 -22.14
CA PHE A 488 -3.10 -2.56 -23.33
C PHE A 488 -3.50 -1.13 -23.70
N ASN A 489 -3.91 -0.94 -24.95
CA ASN A 489 -4.45 0.32 -25.46
C ASN A 489 -5.97 0.32 -25.41
N ILE A 490 -6.53 1.48 -25.04
CA ILE A 490 -7.97 1.76 -25.11
C ILE A 490 -8.19 2.89 -26.12
N ILE A 491 -9.13 2.65 -27.04
CA ILE A 491 -9.53 3.56 -28.10
C ILE A 491 -10.83 4.24 -27.69
N LYS A 492 -10.91 5.55 -27.90
CA LYS A 492 -12.16 6.31 -27.91
C LYS A 492 -12.39 6.82 -29.33
N SER A 493 -13.53 6.47 -29.91
CA SER A 493 -14.05 7.05 -31.14
C SER A 493 -15.35 7.77 -30.85
N ASP A 494 -15.61 8.90 -31.51
CA ASP A 494 -16.88 9.61 -31.39
C ASP A 494 -17.77 9.28 -32.59
N ASP A 495 -18.93 8.69 -32.31
CA ASP A 495 -19.92 8.30 -33.31
C ASP A 495 -21.17 9.17 -33.08
N ASN A 496 -21.34 10.22 -33.90
CA ASN A 496 -22.47 11.16 -33.81
C ASN A 496 -22.70 11.75 -32.39
N GLY A 497 -21.61 12.09 -31.70
CA GLY A 497 -21.65 12.67 -30.35
C GLY A 497 -21.78 11.64 -29.21
N THR A 498 -21.85 10.35 -29.54
CA THR A 498 -21.79 9.27 -28.56
C THR A 498 -20.39 8.66 -28.54
N PRO A 499 -19.69 8.67 -27.39
CA PRO A 499 -18.36 8.07 -27.31
C PRO A 499 -18.47 6.55 -27.33
N HIS A 500 -17.76 5.93 -28.26
CA HIS A 500 -17.54 4.49 -28.33
C HIS A 500 -16.13 4.16 -27.82
N TYR A 501 -16.04 3.09 -27.03
CA TYR A 501 -14.78 2.67 -26.40
C TYR A 501 -14.44 1.23 -26.77
N GLU A 502 -13.17 0.96 -27.08
CA GLU A 502 -12.72 -0.37 -27.49
C GLU A 502 -11.28 -0.65 -27.04
N VAL A 503 -11.03 -1.84 -26.50
CA VAL A 503 -9.68 -2.34 -26.23
C VAL A 503 -9.10 -2.85 -27.54
N GLN A 504 -7.96 -2.32 -27.95
CA GLN A 504 -7.24 -2.77 -29.15
C GLN A 504 -6.71 -4.18 -28.92
N GLU A 505 -7.21 -5.17 -29.64
CA GLU A 505 -6.97 -6.60 -29.37
C GLU A 505 -5.48 -6.98 -29.39
N ASN A 506 -4.74 -6.49 -30.38
CA ASN A 506 -3.32 -6.78 -30.55
C ASN A 506 -2.40 -6.06 -29.55
N SER A 507 -2.95 -5.16 -28.71
CA SER A 507 -2.18 -4.40 -27.74
C SER A 507 -1.99 -5.10 -26.39
N VAL A 508 -2.73 -6.19 -26.12
CA VAL A 508 -2.81 -6.77 -24.78
C VAL A 508 -1.57 -7.61 -24.48
N ARG A 509 -0.73 -7.14 -23.54
CA ARG A 509 0.54 -7.80 -23.19
C ARG A 509 0.73 -7.93 -21.69
N SER A 510 1.21 -9.11 -21.25
CA SER A 510 1.58 -9.33 -19.85
C SER A 510 3.02 -8.88 -19.60
N ILE A 511 3.22 -7.91 -18.71
CA ILE A 511 4.56 -7.39 -18.38
C ILE A 511 5.15 -8.13 -17.18
N TYR A 512 4.33 -8.49 -16.20
CA TYR A 512 4.77 -9.18 -14.99
C TYR A 512 3.70 -10.14 -14.48
N LYS A 513 4.12 -11.40 -14.21
CA LYS A 513 3.31 -12.56 -13.76
C LYS A 513 2.16 -13.02 -14.67
N GLY A 514 1.53 -12.13 -15.42
CA GLY A 514 0.47 -12.44 -16.38
C GLY A 514 -0.81 -13.02 -15.73
N PHE A 515 -1.51 -13.89 -16.46
CA PHE A 515 -2.76 -14.52 -16.05
C PHE A 515 -2.55 -15.80 -15.23
N GLU A 516 -3.47 -16.11 -14.33
CA GLU A 516 -3.59 -17.41 -13.67
C GLU A 516 -3.90 -18.47 -14.73
N GLU A 517 -3.21 -19.61 -14.69
CA GLU A 517 -3.49 -20.76 -15.56
C GLU A 517 -4.82 -21.41 -15.14
N GLY A 518 -5.57 -21.94 -16.11
CA GLY A 518 -6.84 -22.59 -15.81
C GLY A 518 -6.63 -23.96 -15.16
N GLU A 519 -7.51 -24.38 -14.25
CA GLU A 519 -7.44 -25.71 -13.57
C GLU A 519 -7.33 -26.89 -14.56
N LYS A 520 -7.73 -26.72 -15.83
CA LYS A 520 -7.64 -27.75 -16.87
C LYS A 520 -6.21 -27.99 -17.37
N GLU A 521 -5.32 -27.01 -17.30
CA GLU A 521 -3.92 -27.14 -17.74
C GLU A 521 -3.02 -27.72 -16.64
N GLU A 522 -3.28 -27.42 -15.36
CA GLU A 522 -2.57 -28.03 -14.23
C GLU A 522 -2.76 -29.56 -14.16
N LEU A 523 -3.96 -30.05 -14.49
CA LEU A 523 -4.24 -31.49 -14.58
C LEU A 523 -3.49 -32.15 -15.75
N GLN A 524 -3.46 -31.50 -16.92
CA GLN A 524 -2.75 -32.01 -18.09
C GLN A 524 -1.22 -31.96 -17.95
N ALA A 525 -0.68 -30.95 -17.26
CA ALA A 525 0.74 -30.88 -16.93
C ALA A 525 1.15 -31.90 -15.87
N GLY A 526 0.28 -32.14 -14.88
CA GLY A 526 0.49 -33.17 -13.84
C GLY A 526 0.43 -34.60 -14.38
N ASP A 527 -0.37 -34.86 -15.41
CA ASP A 527 -0.44 -36.18 -16.05
C ASP A 527 0.74 -36.43 -17.00
N LYS A 528 1.28 -35.39 -17.67
CA LYS A 528 2.52 -35.49 -18.46
C LYS A 528 3.76 -35.75 -17.61
N LEU A 529 3.80 -35.24 -16.37
CA LEU A 529 4.90 -35.50 -15.42
C LEU A 529 4.84 -36.88 -14.76
N LYS A 530 3.74 -37.61 -14.88
CA LYS A 530 3.60 -38.99 -14.40
C LYS A 530 3.85 -40.06 -15.47
N GLN A 531 4.06 -39.63 -16.71
CA GLN A 531 4.31 -40.52 -17.85
C GLN A 531 5.76 -40.50 -18.35
N ASN A 532 6.67 -39.78 -17.68
CA ASN A 532 8.11 -39.78 -17.97
C ASN A 532 8.92 -40.37 -16.81
#